data_AF-A0A6P5ZD05-F1
#
_entry.id   AF-A0A6P5ZD05-F1
#
_cell.length_a   1.000
_cell.length_b   1.000
_cell.length_c   1.000
_cell.angle_alpha   90.00
_cell.angle_beta   90.00
_cell.angle_gamma   90.00
#
_symmetry.space_group_name_H-M   'P 1'
#
loop_
_entity.id
_entity.type
_entity.pdbx_description
1 polymer ?
#
loop_
_entity_poly.entity_id
_entity_poly.type
_entity_poly.pdbx_seq_one_letter_code
_entity_poly.pdbx_strand_id
1 'polypeptide(L)'
;MEIDRETNEDNSRRIQVRFLTKLKAPYKVPTTAIAIPSDLSRFGLSSIVNKLLQAVDSEWKTEPFDFLINGELVRMSLEQFLLAKGISAEKILEIEYIVAVAPRKEEEPSLHDDWVSAVDGSSPWFILTGCYDGLGRVWKGAGWCTHILEGHSGPISSVSIINSEGAGSATVATASKDQTLRLWKFDAEDSSDHPARIRAFKILRGHNASIHSVAAKTSGDLVCSGSWDCTINLWRTNDSDTDGDVVTIKKRKVKNKAEESQSEGEAVSTLVGHTQCVSCVVWPQHETIYSASWDHSVRRWDVETGKDLSDIFCGKVLNCIDIGGEGSALIAAGGSDPILRIWDPRKPGTSAPVFQFSSHSSWISACKWLNRSSFHLLSSSYDGKVMLWDLRTAWPLAIIDTHKDKVLCADWWKGDSVVSGGVDALLQISSDICIQ
;
A
#
# COMPACT_ATOMS: atom_id res chain seq x y z
N MET A 1 -14.92 1.41 63.65
CA MET A 1 -13.68 0.70 63.32
C MET A 1 -13.52 0.78 61.81
N GLU A 2 -13.06 1.94 61.38
CA GLU A 2 -12.50 2.15 60.05
C GLU A 2 -11.23 1.29 59.99
N ILE A 3 -11.15 0.43 58.99
CA ILE A 3 -9.93 -0.30 58.67
C ILE A 3 -9.23 0.54 57.62
N ASP A 4 -8.16 1.20 58.04
CA ASP A 4 -7.20 1.89 57.20
C ASP A 4 -6.77 0.99 56.04
N ARG A 5 -7.21 1.33 54.82
CA ARG A 5 -6.51 0.94 53.61
C ARG A 5 -5.35 1.92 53.44
N GLU A 6 -4.25 1.63 54.13
CA GLU A 6 -2.96 2.21 53.80
C GLU A 6 -2.68 1.94 52.31
N THR A 7 -2.58 3.04 51.58
CA THR A 7 -2.01 3.12 50.25
C THR A 7 -0.63 2.48 50.26
N ASN A 8 -0.49 1.31 49.64
CA ASN A 8 0.77 0.86 49.09
C ASN A 8 1.18 1.90 48.03
N GLU A 9 1.95 2.91 48.44
CA GLU A 9 2.70 3.74 47.50
C GLU A 9 3.68 2.83 46.77
N ASP A 10 3.39 2.59 45.50
CA ASP A 10 4.24 1.84 44.58
C ASP A 10 5.68 2.32 44.66
N ASN A 11 6.56 1.46 45.15
CA ASN A 11 8.01 1.64 45.18
C ASN A 11 8.59 1.45 43.76
N SER A 12 8.00 2.14 42.79
CA SER A 12 8.39 2.09 41.38
C SER A 12 9.70 2.84 41.20
N ARG A 13 10.69 2.17 40.60
CA ARG A 13 12.00 2.75 40.32
C ARG A 13 11.83 4.00 39.47
N ARG A 14 12.26 5.16 39.96
CA ARG A 14 12.16 6.42 39.22
C ARG A 14 13.38 6.61 38.34
N ILE A 15 13.16 7.05 37.10
CA ILE A 15 14.20 7.28 36.09
C ILE A 15 14.13 8.75 35.66
N GLN A 16 15.30 9.37 35.51
CA GLN A 16 15.38 10.73 34.95
C GLN A 16 15.32 10.67 33.43
N VAL A 17 14.34 11.35 32.85
CA VAL A 17 14.14 11.39 31.40
C VAL A 17 14.11 12.82 30.88
N ARG A 18 14.55 13.00 29.64
CA ARG A 18 14.42 14.24 28.88
C ARG A 18 13.64 13.92 27.62
N PHE A 19 12.53 14.62 27.41
CA PHE A 19 11.76 14.52 26.18
C PHE A 19 12.38 15.39 25.09
N LEU A 20 12.64 14.80 23.94
CA LEU A 20 13.14 15.46 22.74
C LEU A 20 12.12 15.27 21.62
N THR A 21 12.04 16.24 20.72
CA THR A 21 11.25 16.06 19.51
C THR A 21 11.89 16.81 18.36
N LYS A 22 11.76 16.26 17.15
CA LYS A 22 12.08 16.95 15.90
C LYS A 22 10.88 17.77 15.39
N LEU A 23 9.73 17.65 16.04
CA LEU A 23 8.51 18.39 15.71
C LEU A 23 8.71 19.90 15.92
N LYS A 24 8.15 20.69 15.01
CA LYS A 24 8.08 22.15 15.16
C LYS A 24 7.01 22.53 16.19
N ALA A 25 7.04 23.78 16.68
CA ALA A 25 5.95 24.31 17.50
C ALA A 25 4.61 24.11 16.78
N PRO A 26 3.52 23.72 17.47
CA PRO A 26 3.29 23.75 18.92
C PRO A 26 3.77 22.53 19.73
N TYR A 27 4.29 21.47 19.09
CA TYR A 27 4.58 20.18 19.74
C TYR A 27 5.83 20.16 20.64
N LYS A 28 6.47 21.31 20.91
CA LYS A 28 7.77 21.36 21.58
C LYS A 28 7.63 21.52 23.09
N VAL A 29 7.97 20.47 23.82
CA VAL A 29 8.02 20.45 25.29
C VAL A 29 9.34 21.06 25.81
N PRO A 30 9.36 21.67 27.01
CA PRO A 30 10.60 22.09 27.66
C PRO A 30 11.59 20.92 27.83
N THR A 31 12.87 21.13 27.51
CA THR A 31 13.91 20.08 27.56
C THR A 31 14.43 19.80 28.98
N THR A 32 13.63 20.11 30.00
CA THR A 32 13.97 19.87 31.41
C THR A 32 13.92 18.37 31.72
N ALA A 33 14.83 17.92 32.58
CA ALA A 33 14.84 16.53 33.02
C ALA A 33 13.73 16.32 34.08
N ILE A 34 12.93 15.27 33.92
CA ILE A 34 11.80 14.95 34.79
C ILE A 34 11.99 13.52 35.31
N ALA A 35 11.68 13.28 36.58
CA ALA A 35 11.73 11.94 37.17
C ALA A 35 10.39 11.23 37.00
N ILE A 36 10.36 10.17 36.20
CA ILE A 36 9.15 9.38 35.91
C ILE A 36 9.28 7.94 36.44
N PRO A 37 8.17 7.27 36.80
CA PRO A 37 8.16 5.84 37.10
C PRO A 37 8.63 4.97 35.90
N SER A 38 9.37 3.90 36.16
CA SER A 38 9.93 2.99 35.13
C SER A 38 8.92 2.02 34.52
N ASP A 39 7.80 1.81 35.18
CA ASP A 39 6.70 0.92 34.76
C ASP A 39 5.82 1.54 33.67
N LEU A 40 6.00 2.84 33.38
CA LEU A 40 5.21 3.54 32.38
C LEU A 40 5.35 2.89 31.00
N SER A 41 4.18 2.63 30.40
CA SER A 41 4.05 2.24 29.00
C SER A 41 3.88 3.48 28.10
N ARG A 42 3.79 3.24 26.79
CA ARG A 42 3.49 4.27 25.78
C ARG A 42 2.36 5.22 26.21
N PHE A 43 1.24 4.71 26.72
CA PHE A 43 0.10 5.54 27.12
C PHE A 43 0.42 6.46 28.30
N GLY A 44 1.18 5.95 29.28
CA GLY A 44 1.62 6.74 30.43
C GLY A 44 2.57 7.87 30.01
N LEU A 45 3.55 7.56 29.17
CA LEU A 45 4.46 8.56 28.58
C LEU A 45 3.69 9.60 27.76
N SER A 46 2.71 9.17 26.96
CA SER A 46 1.85 10.06 26.16
C SER A 46 1.02 10.99 27.05
N SER A 47 0.53 10.51 28.19
CA SER A 47 -0.20 11.35 29.16
C SER A 47 0.72 12.45 29.72
N ILE A 48 1.97 12.12 30.02
CA ILE A 48 2.96 13.09 30.54
C ILE A 48 3.25 14.15 29.49
N VAL A 49 3.55 13.77 28.24
CA VAL A 49 3.82 14.73 27.17
C VAL A 49 2.61 15.65 26.94
N ASN A 50 1.39 15.11 26.92
CA ASN A 50 0.20 15.94 26.77
C ASN A 50 0.02 16.93 27.93
N LYS A 51 0.28 16.54 29.18
CA LYS A 51 0.23 17.47 30.32
C LYS A 51 1.27 18.57 30.21
N LEU A 52 2.46 18.24 29.73
CA LEU A 52 3.54 19.22 29.52
C LEU A 52 3.19 20.19 28.38
N LEU A 53 2.56 19.72 27.30
CA LEU A 53 2.07 20.56 26.21
C LEU A 53 0.93 21.46 26.67
N GLN A 54 -0.03 20.93 27.43
CA GLN A 54 -1.12 21.72 28.03
C GLN A 54 -0.65 22.82 28.98
N ALA A 55 0.50 22.62 29.63
CA ALA A 55 1.10 23.64 30.48
C ALA A 55 1.74 24.80 29.69
N VAL A 56 2.11 24.56 28.43
CA VAL A 56 2.66 25.57 27.52
C VAL A 56 1.55 26.24 26.70
N ASP A 57 0.57 25.46 26.26
CA ASP A 57 -0.58 25.89 25.48
C ASP A 57 -1.87 25.35 26.08
N SER A 58 -2.66 26.24 26.69
CA SER A 58 -3.91 25.88 27.36
C SER A 58 -5.01 25.38 26.42
N GLU A 59 -4.92 25.65 25.12
CA GLU A 59 -5.88 25.18 24.11
C GLU A 59 -5.48 23.82 23.51
N TRP A 60 -4.42 23.18 24.03
CA TRP A 60 -3.90 21.92 23.50
C TRP A 60 -4.91 20.77 23.59
N LYS A 61 -5.27 20.23 22.43
CA LYS A 61 -6.04 18.98 22.32
C LYS A 61 -5.11 17.79 22.50
N THR A 62 -5.46 16.89 23.42
CA THR A 62 -4.66 15.69 23.69
C THR A 62 -4.47 14.83 22.45
N GLU A 63 -3.23 14.50 22.12
CA GLU A 63 -2.88 13.64 20.99
C GLU A 63 -2.07 12.41 21.44
N PRO A 64 -2.23 11.26 20.76
CA PRO A 64 -1.40 10.09 21.03
C PRO A 64 0.01 10.29 20.48
N PHE A 65 1.02 9.95 21.28
CA PHE A 65 2.43 9.98 20.90
C PHE A 65 3.07 8.59 20.93
N ASP A 66 4.10 8.44 20.11
CA ASP A 66 5.04 7.33 20.09
C ASP A 66 6.42 7.79 20.54
N PHE A 67 7.18 6.87 21.13
CA PHE A 67 8.42 7.18 21.82
C PHE A 67 9.55 6.34 21.25
N LEU A 68 10.69 6.97 20.97
CA LEU A 68 11.90 6.36 20.45
C LEU A 68 13.05 6.59 21.44
N ILE A 69 13.84 5.54 21.64
CA ILE A 69 15.10 5.59 22.39
C ILE A 69 16.18 5.04 21.47
N ASN A 70 17.23 5.84 21.22
CA ASN A 70 18.31 5.50 20.28
C ASN A 70 17.82 5.08 18.87
N GLY A 71 16.70 5.65 18.41
CA GLY A 71 16.11 5.35 17.10
C GLY A 71 15.18 4.14 17.04
N GLU A 72 14.99 3.42 18.15
CA GLU A 72 14.03 2.31 18.24
C GLU A 72 12.77 2.71 19.00
N LEU A 73 11.60 2.32 18.50
CA LEU A 73 10.31 2.61 19.15
C LEU A 73 10.08 1.74 20.39
N VAL A 74 9.59 2.39 21.44
CA VAL A 74 9.24 1.76 22.72
C VAL A 74 7.81 1.21 22.64
N ARG A 75 7.68 -0.12 22.70
CA ARG A 75 6.40 -0.86 22.65
C ARG A 75 6.11 -1.69 23.91
N MET A 76 6.99 -1.62 24.90
CA MET A 76 6.85 -2.27 26.22
C MET A 76 7.00 -1.24 27.34
N SER A 77 6.94 -1.67 28.60
CA SER A 77 7.27 -0.76 29.72
C SER A 77 8.71 -0.26 29.62
N LEU A 78 8.99 0.95 30.13
CA LEU A 78 10.33 1.52 30.06
C LEU A 78 11.36 0.62 30.74
N GLU A 79 11.01 0.00 31.87
CA GLU A 79 11.84 -0.96 32.58
C GLU A 79 12.21 -2.17 31.71
N GLN A 80 11.21 -2.81 31.09
CA GLN A 80 11.46 -3.97 30.21
C GLN A 80 12.30 -3.58 29.00
N PHE A 81 12.07 -2.39 28.44
CA PHE A 81 12.85 -1.90 27.30
C PHE A 81 14.31 -1.67 27.67
N LEU A 82 14.57 -1.01 28.80
CA LEU A 82 15.92 -0.74 29.29
C LEU A 82 16.67 -2.03 29.64
N LEU A 83 15.98 -3.01 30.25
CA LEU A 83 16.53 -4.33 30.53
C LEU A 83 16.88 -5.08 29.24
N ALA A 84 15.98 -5.10 28.26
CA ALA A 84 16.19 -5.77 26.97
C ALA A 84 17.37 -5.19 26.19
N LYS A 85 17.62 -3.88 26.33
CA LYS A 85 18.71 -3.18 25.64
C LYS A 85 19.98 -2.99 26.49
N GLY A 86 19.97 -3.41 27.75
CA GLY A 86 21.09 -3.23 28.66
C GLY A 86 21.44 -1.75 28.92
N ILE A 87 20.46 -0.86 28.85
CA ILE A 87 20.67 0.59 29.05
C ILE A 87 20.58 0.89 30.55
N SER A 88 21.60 1.54 31.11
CA SER A 88 21.60 1.93 32.52
C SER A 88 20.59 3.05 32.80
N ALA A 89 19.76 2.86 33.83
CA ALA A 89 18.80 3.84 34.32
C ALA A 89 19.42 4.97 35.17
N GLU A 90 20.74 4.97 35.36
CA GLU A 90 21.45 6.00 36.16
C GLU A 90 21.76 7.28 35.37
N LYS A 91 21.75 7.21 34.03
CA LYS A 91 21.92 8.36 33.16
C LYS A 91 20.56 8.96 32.81
N ILE A 92 20.55 10.27 32.55
CA ILE A 92 19.39 10.94 31.98
C ILE A 92 19.09 10.30 30.61
N LEU A 93 17.93 9.69 30.49
CA LEU A 93 17.49 9.01 29.29
C LEU A 93 16.85 10.03 28.34
N GLU A 94 17.35 10.10 27.11
CA GLU A 94 16.74 10.93 26.07
C GLU A 94 15.69 10.13 25.33
N ILE A 95 14.43 10.57 25.45
CA ILE A 95 13.28 9.94 24.79
C ILE A 95 12.81 10.89 23.70
N GLU A 96 13.02 10.52 22.45
CA GLU A 96 12.44 11.21 21.31
C GLU A 96 10.95 10.84 21.22
N TYR A 97 10.05 11.82 21.08
CA TYR A 97 8.64 11.53 20.83
C TYR A 97 8.18 12.08 19.48
N ILE A 98 7.35 11.29 18.82
CA ILE A 98 6.69 11.57 17.54
C ILE A 98 5.18 11.39 17.68
N VAL A 99 4.42 12.01 16.79
CA VAL A 99 2.97 11.77 16.75
C VAL A 99 2.72 10.31 16.41
N ALA A 100 1.79 9.67 17.12
CA ALA A 100 1.45 8.28 16.86
C ALA A 100 0.91 8.10 15.45
N VAL A 101 1.49 7.15 14.73
CA VAL A 101 1.09 6.83 13.36
C VAL A 101 -0.05 5.80 13.41
N ALA A 102 -1.28 6.30 13.44
CA ALA A 102 -2.50 5.50 13.40
C ALA A 102 -3.63 6.30 12.73
N PRO A 103 -4.58 5.64 12.05
CA PRO A 103 -5.75 6.34 11.50
C PRO A 103 -6.55 6.99 12.62
N ARG A 104 -7.01 8.22 12.37
CA ARG A 104 -7.80 8.99 13.35
C ARG A 104 -9.27 9.09 12.96
N LYS A 105 -9.58 8.84 11.70
CA LYS A 105 -10.94 8.93 11.15
C LYS A 105 -11.22 7.73 10.24
N GLU A 106 -12.36 7.11 10.45
CA GLU A 106 -12.93 6.11 9.53
C GLU A 106 -14.07 6.80 8.79
N GLU A 107 -13.99 6.82 7.46
CA GLU A 107 -15.07 7.33 6.62
C GLU A 107 -16.16 6.28 6.45
N GLU A 108 -17.34 6.70 6.00
CA GLU A 108 -18.41 5.74 5.69
C GLU A 108 -18.00 4.80 4.54
N PRO A 109 -18.29 3.49 4.68
CA PRO A 109 -17.89 2.51 3.68
C PRO A 109 -18.63 2.73 2.36
N SER A 110 -17.90 2.65 1.25
CA SER A 110 -18.50 2.73 -0.08
C SER A 110 -18.91 1.33 -0.54
N LEU A 111 -20.15 1.19 -1.00
CA LEU A 111 -20.74 -0.09 -1.34
C LEU A 111 -20.40 -0.52 -2.77
N HIS A 112 -20.05 -1.79 -2.93
CA HIS A 112 -19.96 -2.50 -4.19
C HIS A 112 -21.02 -3.61 -4.26
N ASP A 113 -21.29 -4.09 -5.46
CA ASP A 113 -22.28 -5.17 -5.70
C ASP A 113 -21.68 -6.57 -5.48
N ASP A 114 -20.35 -6.67 -5.44
CA ASP A 114 -19.59 -7.91 -5.22
C ASP A 114 -18.21 -7.60 -4.60
N TRP A 115 -17.35 -8.61 -4.43
CA TRP A 115 -16.06 -8.49 -3.77
C TRP A 115 -15.14 -7.46 -4.44
N VAL A 116 -14.55 -6.58 -3.65
CA VAL A 116 -13.54 -5.62 -4.11
C VAL A 116 -12.20 -6.35 -4.21
N SER A 117 -11.75 -6.61 -5.42
CA SER A 117 -10.56 -7.44 -5.69
C SER A 117 -9.26 -6.67 -5.67
N ALA A 118 -9.31 -5.40 -6.06
CA ALA A 118 -8.14 -4.56 -6.24
C ALA A 118 -8.47 -3.10 -5.97
N VAL A 119 -7.51 -2.37 -5.42
CA VAL A 119 -7.59 -0.92 -5.20
C VAL A 119 -6.25 -0.30 -5.57
N ASP A 120 -6.30 0.86 -6.20
CA ASP A 120 -5.14 1.70 -6.48
C ASP A 120 -5.46 3.14 -6.05
N GLY A 121 -4.71 3.62 -5.07
CA GLY A 121 -4.80 4.96 -4.48
C GLY A 121 -3.62 5.86 -4.85
N SER A 122 -2.80 5.46 -5.84
CA SER A 122 -1.59 6.20 -6.25
C SER A 122 -1.87 7.62 -6.75
N SER A 123 -3.09 7.92 -7.19
CA SER A 123 -3.55 9.26 -7.55
C SER A 123 -4.07 10.03 -6.33
N PRO A 124 -3.67 11.29 -6.11
CA PRO A 124 -4.23 12.11 -5.04
C PRO A 124 -5.69 12.53 -5.29
N TRP A 125 -6.17 12.44 -6.54
CA TRP A 125 -7.48 12.96 -6.93
C TRP A 125 -8.60 11.93 -6.90
N PHE A 126 -8.28 10.65 -7.07
CA PHE A 126 -9.27 9.59 -7.10
C PHE A 126 -8.67 8.24 -6.70
N ILE A 127 -9.55 7.30 -6.37
CA ILE A 127 -9.24 5.91 -6.07
C ILE A 127 -9.84 5.06 -7.20
N LEU A 128 -9.08 4.10 -7.69
CA LEU A 128 -9.55 3.12 -8.66
C LEU A 128 -9.80 1.79 -7.95
N THR A 129 -10.97 1.20 -8.16
CA THR A 129 -11.30 -0.13 -7.64
C THR A 129 -11.65 -1.10 -8.76
N GLY A 130 -11.22 -2.35 -8.60
CA GLY A 130 -11.68 -3.49 -9.38
C GLY A 130 -12.62 -4.36 -8.54
N CYS A 131 -13.66 -4.89 -9.17
CA CYS A 131 -14.68 -5.68 -8.51
C CYS A 131 -14.89 -7.03 -9.23
N TYR A 132 -15.35 -8.03 -8.47
CA TYR A 132 -15.68 -9.35 -8.99
C TYR A 132 -16.89 -9.37 -9.93
N ASP A 133 -17.72 -8.32 -9.90
CA ASP A 133 -18.82 -8.07 -10.86
C ASP A 133 -18.34 -7.76 -12.29
N GLY A 134 -17.03 -7.59 -12.51
CA GLY A 134 -16.44 -7.25 -13.80
C GLY A 134 -16.42 -5.76 -14.11
N LEU A 135 -16.78 -4.90 -13.16
CA LEU A 135 -16.79 -3.45 -13.30
C LEU A 135 -15.64 -2.81 -12.53
N GLY A 136 -14.94 -1.89 -13.19
CA GLY A 136 -14.06 -0.95 -12.49
C GLY A 136 -14.87 0.24 -12.00
N ARG A 137 -14.48 0.86 -10.89
CA ARG A 137 -15.12 2.09 -10.38
C ARG A 137 -14.06 3.11 -9.97
N VAL A 138 -14.34 4.38 -10.28
CA VAL A 138 -13.49 5.53 -9.92
C VAL A 138 -14.20 6.35 -8.84
N TRP A 139 -13.51 6.59 -7.73
CA TRP A 139 -14.06 7.25 -6.54
C TRP A 139 -13.27 8.52 -6.22
N LYS A 140 -13.95 9.64 -5.95
CA LYS A 140 -13.29 10.87 -5.46
C LYS A 140 -13.24 10.99 -3.94
N GLY A 141 -14.04 10.17 -3.27
CA GLY A 141 -14.12 10.07 -1.82
C GLY A 141 -15.12 9.00 -1.42
N ALA A 142 -15.35 8.86 -0.12
CA ALA A 142 -16.32 7.92 0.43
C ALA A 142 -17.71 8.16 -0.18
N GLY A 143 -18.32 7.12 -0.73
CA GLY A 143 -19.64 7.15 -1.36
C GLY A 143 -19.73 7.91 -2.69
N TRP A 144 -18.65 8.55 -3.16
CA TRP A 144 -18.67 9.39 -4.35
C TRP A 144 -18.02 8.70 -5.56
N CYS A 145 -18.79 7.84 -6.23
CA CYS A 145 -18.41 7.18 -7.48
C CYS A 145 -18.72 8.09 -8.68
N THR A 146 -17.69 8.46 -9.46
CA THR A 146 -17.84 9.32 -10.65
C THR A 146 -17.88 8.54 -11.96
N HIS A 147 -17.20 7.40 -12.04
CA HIS A 147 -17.16 6.59 -13.27
C HIS A 147 -17.29 5.10 -12.99
N ILE A 148 -18.00 4.42 -13.90
CA ILE A 148 -18.08 2.96 -13.98
C ILE A 148 -17.42 2.50 -15.28
N LEU A 149 -16.39 1.67 -15.15
CA LEU A 149 -15.63 1.09 -16.24
C LEU A 149 -16.30 -0.21 -16.68
N GLU A 150 -17.16 -0.12 -17.70
CA GLU A 150 -17.99 -1.24 -18.14
C GLU A 150 -17.41 -1.93 -19.36
N GLY A 151 -17.21 -3.26 -19.26
CA GLY A 151 -17.00 -4.08 -20.45
C GLY A 151 -16.31 -5.42 -20.23
N HIS A 152 -15.60 -5.66 -19.12
CA HIS A 152 -15.02 -6.98 -18.87
C HIS A 152 -16.11 -8.05 -18.78
N SER A 153 -15.80 -9.26 -19.27
CA SER A 153 -16.74 -10.39 -19.23
C SER A 153 -16.49 -11.33 -18.05
N GLY A 154 -15.57 -10.95 -17.16
CA GLY A 154 -15.22 -11.71 -15.97
C GLY A 154 -14.63 -10.81 -14.88
N PRO A 155 -14.40 -11.38 -13.67
CA PRO A 155 -13.93 -10.63 -12.51
C PRO A 155 -12.66 -9.84 -12.80
N ILE A 156 -12.62 -8.58 -12.38
CA ILE A 156 -11.38 -7.79 -12.39
C ILE A 156 -10.50 -8.34 -11.25
N SER A 157 -9.22 -8.55 -11.52
CA SER A 157 -8.25 -9.11 -10.56
C SER A 157 -7.23 -8.07 -10.08
N SER A 158 -6.95 -7.06 -10.91
CA SER A 158 -5.98 -6.01 -10.61
C SER A 158 -6.30 -4.74 -11.39
N VAL A 159 -5.93 -3.61 -10.82
CA VAL A 159 -6.12 -2.29 -11.41
C VAL A 159 -4.83 -1.49 -11.26
N SER A 160 -4.57 -0.58 -12.19
CA SER A 160 -3.41 0.31 -12.12
C SER A 160 -3.71 1.67 -12.76
N ILE A 161 -3.35 2.75 -12.08
CA ILE A 161 -3.43 4.11 -12.61
C ILE A 161 -2.18 4.38 -13.45
N ILE A 162 -2.40 4.75 -14.71
CA ILE A 162 -1.34 5.05 -15.68
C ILE A 162 -1.27 6.58 -15.73
N ASN A 163 -0.36 7.13 -14.94
CA ASN A 163 -0.22 8.55 -14.66
C ASN A 163 -0.54 9.47 -15.85
N SER A 164 -1.36 10.52 -15.62
CA SER A 164 -1.79 11.43 -16.67
C SER A 164 -0.87 12.63 -16.82
N GLU A 165 -0.40 12.85 -18.04
CA GLU A 165 0.06 14.17 -18.43
C GLU A 165 -1.12 15.16 -18.40
N GLY A 166 -1.03 16.17 -17.53
CA GLY A 166 -1.91 17.35 -17.55
C GLY A 166 -3.20 17.25 -16.72
N ALA A 167 -3.65 18.41 -16.23
CA ALA A 167 -4.91 18.55 -15.51
C ALA A 167 -6.09 18.26 -16.45
N GLY A 168 -6.97 17.34 -16.05
CA GLY A 168 -8.15 16.93 -16.81
C GLY A 168 -8.19 15.43 -17.08
N SER A 169 -7.40 14.89 -18.00
CA SER A 169 -7.64 13.51 -18.50
C SER A 169 -6.81 12.43 -17.81
N ALA A 170 -7.44 11.49 -17.12
CA ALA A 170 -6.81 10.31 -16.53
C ALA A 170 -6.84 9.09 -17.45
N THR A 171 -5.77 8.28 -17.40
CA THR A 171 -5.72 6.96 -18.04
C THR A 171 -5.52 5.88 -16.97
N VAL A 172 -6.27 4.79 -17.07
CA VAL A 172 -6.18 3.67 -16.12
C VAL A 172 -6.23 2.33 -16.84
N ALA A 173 -5.70 1.29 -16.20
CA ALA A 173 -5.75 -0.09 -16.65
C ALA A 173 -6.53 -0.97 -15.68
N THR A 174 -7.27 -1.93 -16.24
CA THR A 174 -7.91 -3.02 -15.50
C THR A 174 -7.53 -4.35 -16.10
N ALA A 175 -7.08 -5.28 -15.24
CA ALA A 175 -6.77 -6.66 -15.58
C ALA A 175 -7.87 -7.58 -15.09
N SER A 176 -8.25 -8.58 -15.90
CA SER A 176 -9.38 -9.46 -15.59
C SER A 176 -9.06 -10.93 -15.82
N LYS A 177 -9.85 -11.76 -15.15
CA LYS A 177 -9.91 -13.21 -15.38
C LYS A 177 -10.46 -13.56 -16.77
N ASP A 178 -11.02 -12.59 -17.50
CA ASP A 178 -11.40 -12.73 -18.91
C ASP A 178 -10.22 -12.74 -19.90
N GLN A 179 -8.99 -12.77 -19.39
CA GLN A 179 -7.74 -12.85 -20.16
C GLN A 179 -7.41 -11.55 -20.93
N THR A 180 -8.12 -10.45 -20.65
CA THR A 180 -7.87 -9.15 -21.27
C THR A 180 -7.38 -8.13 -20.25
N LEU A 181 -6.49 -7.25 -20.73
CA LEU A 181 -6.16 -6.01 -20.07
C LEU A 181 -6.86 -4.88 -20.83
N ARG A 182 -7.54 -3.97 -20.13
CA ARG A 182 -8.29 -2.87 -20.77
C ARG A 182 -7.79 -1.53 -20.29
N LEU A 183 -7.68 -0.59 -21.23
CA LEU A 183 -7.31 0.78 -20.95
C LEU A 183 -8.52 1.70 -21.10
N TRP A 184 -8.62 2.62 -20.16
CA TRP A 184 -9.74 3.54 -20.02
C TRP A 184 -9.22 4.95 -19.93
N LYS A 185 -9.94 5.89 -20.53
CA LYS A 185 -9.61 7.31 -20.49
C LYS A 185 -10.86 8.08 -20.09
N PHE A 186 -10.71 8.98 -19.13
CA PHE A 186 -11.81 9.81 -18.64
C PHE A 186 -11.31 11.15 -18.13
N ASP A 187 -12.23 12.05 -17.82
CA ASP A 187 -11.92 13.33 -17.18
C ASP A 187 -11.94 13.16 -15.67
N ALA A 188 -10.78 13.26 -15.03
CA ALA A 188 -10.63 13.19 -13.58
C ALA A 188 -11.22 14.41 -12.88
N GLU A 189 -11.43 15.53 -13.57
CA GLU A 189 -12.08 16.72 -13.01
C GLU A 189 -13.60 16.61 -13.01
N ASP A 190 -14.18 15.65 -13.74
CA ASP A 190 -15.64 15.47 -13.80
C ASP A 190 -16.24 15.34 -12.39
N SER A 191 -17.05 16.33 -12.03
CA SER A 191 -17.72 16.44 -10.74
C SER A 191 -19.18 16.02 -10.82
N SER A 192 -19.54 15.19 -11.80
CA SER A 192 -20.89 14.66 -11.93
C SER A 192 -21.31 13.88 -10.67
N ASP A 193 -22.54 14.13 -10.21
CA ASP A 193 -23.16 13.44 -9.06
C ASP A 193 -23.64 12.02 -9.42
N HIS A 194 -23.60 11.67 -10.70
CA HIS A 194 -24.03 10.37 -11.20
C HIS A 194 -22.90 9.70 -11.95
N PRO A 195 -22.64 8.40 -11.70
CA PRO A 195 -21.51 7.74 -12.29
C PRO A 195 -21.66 7.62 -13.81
N ALA A 196 -20.72 8.22 -14.55
CA ALA A 196 -20.62 8.07 -15.99
C ALA A 196 -20.14 6.66 -16.34
N ARG A 197 -20.88 5.96 -17.20
CA ARG A 197 -20.46 4.65 -17.73
C ARG A 197 -19.58 4.87 -18.94
N ILE A 198 -18.33 4.45 -18.84
CA ILE A 198 -17.35 4.57 -19.93
C ILE A 198 -16.94 3.19 -20.44
N ARG A 199 -16.48 3.16 -21.69
CA ARG A 199 -15.97 1.95 -22.34
C ARG A 199 -14.46 2.05 -22.50
N ALA A 200 -13.81 0.89 -22.58
CA ALA A 200 -12.38 0.84 -22.85
C ALA A 200 -12.11 1.40 -24.25
N PHE A 201 -11.13 2.29 -24.36
CA PHE A 201 -10.67 2.79 -25.66
C PHE A 201 -9.70 1.81 -26.32
N LYS A 202 -9.01 0.98 -25.51
CA LYS A 202 -8.08 -0.05 -25.98
C LYS A 202 -8.23 -1.35 -25.21
N ILE A 203 -8.31 -2.46 -25.93
CA ILE A 203 -8.38 -3.83 -25.39
C ILE A 203 -7.10 -4.56 -25.77
N LEU A 204 -6.37 -5.02 -24.77
CA LEU A 204 -5.08 -5.67 -24.92
C LEU A 204 -5.27 -7.19 -24.76
N ARG A 205 -4.95 -7.94 -25.82
CA ARG A 205 -5.12 -9.40 -25.90
C ARG A 205 -3.76 -10.06 -26.16
N GLY A 206 -3.51 -11.18 -25.49
CA GLY A 206 -2.27 -11.95 -25.69
C GLY A 206 -1.94 -12.94 -24.59
N HIS A 207 -2.49 -12.77 -23.39
CA HIS A 207 -2.41 -13.81 -22.36
C HIS A 207 -3.33 -15.00 -22.71
N ASN A 208 -2.90 -16.20 -22.35
CA ASN A 208 -3.64 -17.45 -22.59
C ASN A 208 -4.43 -17.92 -21.37
N ALA A 209 -4.40 -17.14 -20.29
CA ALA A 209 -5.10 -17.44 -19.05
C ALA A 209 -5.44 -16.16 -18.27
N SER A 210 -6.03 -16.32 -17.10
CA SER A 210 -6.45 -15.23 -16.21
C SER A 210 -5.28 -14.30 -15.89
N ILE A 211 -5.44 -13.00 -16.13
CA ILE A 211 -4.47 -11.99 -15.71
C ILE A 211 -4.69 -11.74 -14.22
N HIS A 212 -3.62 -11.68 -13.43
CA HIS A 212 -3.68 -11.51 -11.98
C HIS A 212 -3.15 -10.17 -11.48
N SER A 213 -2.27 -9.53 -12.25
CA SER A 213 -1.65 -8.28 -11.83
C SER A 213 -1.34 -7.38 -13.02
N VAL A 214 -1.51 -6.07 -12.83
CA VAL A 214 -1.07 -5.03 -13.76
C VAL A 214 -0.25 -3.99 -13.01
N ALA A 215 0.80 -3.47 -13.63
CA ALA A 215 1.55 -2.31 -13.14
C ALA A 215 1.95 -1.39 -14.30
N ALA A 216 1.78 -0.09 -14.10
CA ALA A 216 2.21 0.94 -15.03
C ALA A 216 3.68 1.32 -14.82
N LYS A 217 4.37 1.61 -15.92
CA LYS A 217 5.67 2.28 -15.90
C LYS A 217 5.47 3.75 -15.50
N THR A 218 6.43 4.32 -14.78
CA THR A 218 6.37 5.71 -14.27
C THR A 218 6.14 6.76 -15.35
N SER A 219 6.60 6.53 -16.58
CA SER A 219 6.39 7.41 -17.75
C SER A 219 5.00 7.30 -18.38
N GLY A 220 4.20 6.29 -18.02
CA GLY A 220 2.83 6.10 -18.53
C GLY A 220 2.71 5.58 -19.96
N ASP A 221 3.82 5.34 -20.66
CA ASP A 221 3.91 4.82 -22.04
C ASP A 221 3.72 3.31 -22.15
N LEU A 222 4.01 2.59 -21.05
CA LEU A 222 3.95 1.13 -20.97
C LEU A 222 3.24 0.67 -19.72
N VAL A 223 2.60 -0.49 -19.83
CA VAL A 223 2.11 -1.30 -18.70
C VAL A 223 2.64 -2.72 -18.83
N CYS A 224 2.80 -3.40 -17.71
CA CYS A 224 3.08 -4.83 -17.66
C CYS A 224 1.94 -5.57 -17.00
N SER A 225 1.74 -6.84 -17.37
CA SER A 225 0.75 -7.71 -16.73
C SER A 225 1.33 -9.09 -16.43
N GLY A 226 1.03 -9.63 -15.25
CA GLY A 226 1.34 -10.99 -14.84
C GLY A 226 0.09 -11.87 -14.88
N SER A 227 0.25 -13.11 -15.34
CA SER A 227 -0.87 -14.01 -15.63
C SER A 227 -0.66 -15.43 -15.12
N TRP A 228 -1.76 -16.17 -15.07
CA TRP A 228 -1.81 -17.60 -14.74
C TRP A 228 -1.13 -18.48 -15.80
N ASP A 229 -0.87 -17.95 -17.00
CA ASP A 229 -0.10 -18.62 -18.06
C ASP A 229 1.42 -18.62 -17.81
N CYS A 230 1.86 -18.14 -16.65
CA CYS A 230 3.26 -18.06 -16.21
C CYS A 230 4.10 -17.01 -16.97
N THR A 231 3.47 -16.12 -17.76
CA THR A 231 4.18 -15.06 -18.49
C THR A 231 3.92 -13.67 -17.90
N ILE A 232 4.82 -12.74 -18.24
CA ILE A 232 4.62 -11.32 -18.04
C ILE A 232 4.63 -10.64 -19.40
N ASN A 233 3.56 -9.96 -19.77
CA ASN A 233 3.47 -9.27 -21.05
C ASN A 233 3.64 -7.76 -20.86
N LEU A 234 4.32 -7.11 -21.80
CA LEU A 234 4.49 -5.66 -21.86
C LEU A 234 3.61 -5.08 -22.97
N TRP A 235 2.95 -3.96 -22.69
CA TRP A 235 1.96 -3.37 -23.57
C TRP A 235 2.16 -1.87 -23.69
N ARG A 236 1.90 -1.33 -24.89
CA ARG A 236 1.93 0.12 -25.13
C ARG A 236 0.57 0.74 -24.83
N THR A 237 0.59 1.81 -24.03
CA THR A 237 -0.62 2.52 -23.59
C THR A 237 -1.14 3.48 -24.66
N ASN A 238 -0.22 4.14 -25.37
CA ASN A 238 -0.51 5.05 -26.47
C ASN A 238 -0.22 4.38 -27.82
N ASP A 239 -1.05 4.66 -28.82
CA ASP A 239 -0.68 4.35 -30.20
C ASP A 239 0.30 5.44 -30.63
N SER A 240 1.56 5.09 -30.84
CA SER A 240 2.48 6.00 -31.51
C SER A 240 1.95 6.17 -32.94
N ASP A 241 1.67 7.41 -33.34
CA ASP A 241 1.49 7.79 -34.75
C ASP A 241 2.81 7.52 -35.49
N THR A 242 3.07 6.25 -35.81
CA THR A 242 4.10 5.85 -36.77
C THR A 242 3.38 5.34 -38.00
N ASP A 243 3.16 6.29 -38.90
CA ASP A 243 2.93 6.09 -40.33
C ASP A 243 3.90 5.02 -40.85
N GLY A 244 3.38 3.90 -41.36
CA GLY A 244 4.20 2.73 -41.72
C GLY A 244 3.37 1.51 -42.13
N ASP A 245 2.81 1.59 -43.34
CA ASP A 245 2.35 0.47 -44.18
C ASP A 245 1.33 -0.52 -43.61
N VAL A 246 0.04 -0.16 -43.69
CA VAL A 246 -1.02 -1.15 -43.91
C VAL A 246 -1.89 -0.71 -45.09
N VAL A 247 -1.90 -1.57 -46.11
CA VAL A 247 -2.67 -1.46 -47.36
C VAL A 247 -4.11 -1.03 -47.09
N THR A 248 -4.50 0.11 -47.65
CA THR A 248 -5.85 0.67 -47.53
C THR A 248 -6.88 -0.24 -48.21
N ILE A 249 -7.64 -1.02 -47.44
CA ILE A 249 -8.93 -1.55 -47.89
C ILE A 249 -9.99 -0.49 -47.58
N LYS A 250 -10.35 0.29 -48.59
CA LYS A 250 -11.41 1.30 -48.54
C LYS A 250 -12.74 0.67 -48.11
N LYS A 251 -13.16 0.84 -46.85
CA LYS A 251 -14.56 0.65 -46.44
C LYS A 251 -15.32 1.98 -46.50
N ARG A 252 -16.48 1.88 -47.14
CA ARG A 252 -17.39 2.94 -47.60
C ARG A 252 -17.98 3.69 -46.40
N LYS A 253 -17.91 5.03 -46.44
CA LYS A 253 -18.38 5.95 -45.39
C LYS A 253 -19.92 5.91 -45.31
N VAL A 254 -20.47 5.39 -44.22
CA VAL A 254 -21.86 5.63 -43.81
C VAL A 254 -21.82 6.50 -42.56
N LYS A 255 -22.45 7.68 -42.64
CA LYS A 255 -22.68 8.60 -41.53
C LYS A 255 -23.59 7.91 -40.51
N ASN A 256 -23.14 7.77 -39.26
CA ASN A 256 -23.96 7.86 -38.05
C ASN A 256 -23.10 7.71 -36.78
N LYS A 257 -23.29 8.66 -35.84
CA LYS A 257 -22.78 8.74 -34.44
C LYS A 257 -21.29 8.44 -34.21
N ALA A 258 -20.60 9.34 -33.54
CA ALA A 258 -19.21 9.15 -33.11
C ALA A 258 -19.14 8.01 -32.08
N GLU A 259 -19.04 6.77 -32.57
CA GLU A 259 -18.56 5.65 -31.78
C GLU A 259 -17.06 5.88 -31.60
N GLU A 260 -16.63 6.17 -30.37
CA GLU A 260 -15.20 6.10 -30.02
C GLU A 260 -14.69 4.71 -30.43
N SER A 261 -13.77 4.70 -31.39
CA SER A 261 -13.21 3.48 -31.96
C SER A 261 -12.41 2.75 -30.89
N GLN A 262 -12.90 1.60 -30.45
CA GLN A 262 -12.15 0.71 -29.58
C GLN A 262 -11.02 0.07 -30.39
N SER A 263 -9.76 0.30 -30.01
CA SER A 263 -8.60 -0.35 -30.64
C SER A 263 -8.23 -1.64 -29.91
N GLU A 264 -7.68 -2.61 -30.64
CA GLU A 264 -7.07 -3.80 -30.06
C GLU A 264 -5.54 -3.65 -30.10
N GLY A 265 -4.87 -4.09 -29.04
CA GLY A 265 -3.41 -4.07 -28.96
C GLY A 265 -2.83 -5.43 -28.59
N GLU A 266 -1.70 -5.77 -29.21
CA GLU A 266 -0.93 -6.97 -28.89
C GLU A 266 0.23 -6.64 -27.94
N ALA A 267 0.80 -7.68 -27.34
CA ALA A 267 1.96 -7.53 -26.46
C ALA A 267 3.20 -7.10 -27.26
N VAL A 268 3.89 -6.06 -26.78
CA VAL A 268 5.16 -5.59 -27.33
C VAL A 268 6.27 -6.61 -27.08
N SER A 269 6.26 -7.21 -25.90
CA SER A 269 7.22 -8.23 -25.47
C SER A 269 6.56 -9.15 -24.44
N THR A 270 7.11 -10.35 -24.32
CA THR A 270 6.68 -11.37 -23.34
C THR A 270 7.90 -11.90 -22.60
N LEU A 271 7.92 -11.75 -21.29
CA LEU A 271 8.92 -12.29 -20.40
C LEU A 271 8.49 -13.67 -19.95
N VAL A 272 9.36 -14.66 -20.15
CA VAL A 272 9.11 -16.07 -19.83
C VAL A 272 10.19 -16.55 -18.88
N GLY A 273 9.78 -17.17 -17.76
CA GLY A 273 10.73 -17.81 -16.84
C GLY A 273 10.10 -18.29 -15.52
N HIS A 274 8.95 -17.75 -15.12
CA HIS A 274 8.18 -18.36 -14.03
C HIS A 274 7.61 -19.71 -14.45
N THR A 275 7.49 -20.63 -13.49
CA THR A 275 6.97 -22.00 -13.74
C THR A 275 5.53 -22.19 -13.29
N GLN A 276 4.97 -21.19 -12.60
CA GLN A 276 3.60 -21.15 -12.09
C GLN A 276 3.04 -19.73 -12.27
N CYS A 277 1.77 -19.54 -11.90
CA CYS A 277 1.07 -18.25 -11.98
C CYS A 277 1.93 -17.08 -11.47
N VAL A 278 2.02 -16.02 -12.27
CA VAL A 278 2.56 -14.73 -11.83
C VAL A 278 1.46 -13.98 -11.08
N SER A 279 1.55 -13.99 -9.75
CA SER A 279 0.51 -13.42 -8.88
C SER A 279 0.56 -11.91 -8.79
N CYS A 280 1.75 -11.32 -8.86
CA CYS A 280 1.93 -9.88 -8.73
C CYS A 280 3.14 -9.39 -9.55
N VAL A 281 3.00 -8.22 -10.18
CA VAL A 281 4.06 -7.51 -10.90
C VAL A 281 4.13 -6.06 -10.43
N VAL A 282 5.34 -5.50 -10.37
CA VAL A 282 5.59 -4.11 -9.98
C VAL A 282 6.67 -3.52 -10.90
N TRP A 283 6.45 -2.29 -11.35
CA TRP A 283 7.35 -1.59 -12.26
C TRP A 283 7.86 -0.27 -11.64
N PRO A 284 8.74 -0.33 -10.63
CA PRO A 284 9.14 0.85 -9.87
C PRO A 284 10.11 1.76 -10.62
N GLN A 285 10.85 1.23 -11.60
CA GLN A 285 11.94 1.91 -12.32
C GLN A 285 11.82 1.64 -13.81
N HIS A 286 12.26 2.58 -14.67
CA HIS A 286 12.08 2.47 -16.12
C HIS A 286 12.60 1.16 -16.74
N GLU A 287 13.72 0.65 -16.24
CA GLU A 287 14.46 -0.49 -16.83
C GLU A 287 14.15 -1.84 -16.17
N THR A 288 13.49 -1.85 -15.00
CA THR A 288 13.40 -3.05 -14.16
C THR A 288 11.97 -3.34 -13.70
N ILE A 289 11.54 -4.58 -13.92
CA ILE A 289 10.28 -5.13 -13.41
C ILE A 289 10.59 -6.15 -12.31
N TYR A 290 9.77 -6.16 -11.26
CA TYR A 290 9.78 -7.21 -10.25
C TYR A 290 8.49 -8.02 -10.35
N SER A 291 8.58 -9.32 -10.13
CA SER A 291 7.43 -10.21 -10.12
C SER A 291 7.49 -11.19 -8.96
N ALA A 292 6.32 -11.56 -8.47
CA ALA A 292 6.12 -12.63 -7.51
C ALA A 292 5.23 -13.71 -8.12
N SER A 293 5.49 -14.97 -7.77
CA SER A 293 4.82 -16.11 -8.35
C SER A 293 4.51 -17.20 -7.32
N TRP A 294 3.59 -18.07 -7.73
CA TRP A 294 3.27 -19.32 -7.04
C TRP A 294 4.37 -20.38 -7.16
N ASP A 295 5.43 -20.12 -7.93
CA ASP A 295 6.64 -20.96 -7.95
C ASP A 295 7.60 -20.69 -6.78
N HIS A 296 7.17 -19.85 -5.83
CA HIS A 296 7.90 -19.45 -4.63
C HIS A 296 9.11 -18.56 -4.89
N SER A 297 9.17 -17.91 -6.05
CA SER A 297 10.23 -16.97 -6.40
C SER A 297 9.73 -15.54 -6.52
N VAL A 298 10.59 -14.61 -6.12
CA VAL A 298 10.58 -13.22 -6.60
C VAL A 298 11.63 -13.11 -7.69
N ARG A 299 11.26 -12.60 -8.86
CA ARG A 299 12.20 -12.38 -9.97
C ARG A 299 12.34 -10.89 -10.28
N ARG A 300 13.55 -10.50 -10.67
CA ARG A 300 13.87 -9.18 -11.23
C ARG A 300 14.16 -9.34 -12.71
N TRP A 301 13.53 -8.52 -13.53
CA TRP A 301 13.63 -8.59 -14.99
C TRP A 301 14.21 -7.30 -15.55
N ASP A 302 15.06 -7.45 -16.55
CA ASP A 302 15.51 -6.37 -17.39
C ASP A 302 14.52 -6.18 -18.55
N VAL A 303 13.96 -4.98 -18.68
CA VAL A 303 12.92 -4.67 -19.66
C VAL A 303 13.45 -4.70 -21.09
N GLU A 304 14.69 -4.24 -21.32
CA GLU A 304 15.27 -4.10 -22.66
C GLU A 304 15.68 -5.46 -23.24
N THR A 305 16.30 -6.28 -22.40
CA THR A 305 16.82 -7.60 -22.81
C THR A 305 15.80 -8.72 -22.62
N GLY A 306 14.78 -8.49 -21.79
CA GLY A 306 13.77 -9.47 -21.41
C GLY A 306 14.30 -10.62 -20.55
N LYS A 307 15.48 -10.47 -19.96
CA LYS A 307 16.16 -11.52 -19.18
C LYS A 307 15.88 -11.38 -17.69
N ASP A 308 15.92 -12.52 -17.00
CA ASP A 308 15.94 -12.57 -15.55
C ASP A 308 17.32 -12.18 -15.00
N LEU A 309 17.35 -11.14 -14.17
CA LEU A 309 18.57 -10.60 -13.57
C LEU A 309 18.89 -11.24 -12.21
N SER A 310 17.85 -11.59 -11.45
CA SER A 310 18.00 -12.21 -10.13
C SER A 310 16.71 -12.91 -9.72
N ASP A 311 16.84 -14.03 -9.03
CA ASP A 311 15.76 -14.76 -8.38
C ASP A 311 15.99 -14.86 -6.86
N ILE A 312 14.92 -14.70 -6.09
CA ILE A 312 14.91 -14.91 -4.64
C ILE A 312 13.88 -15.99 -4.35
N PHE A 313 14.35 -17.15 -3.91
CA PHE A 313 13.48 -18.25 -3.50
C PHE A 313 13.11 -18.15 -2.02
N CYS A 314 11.80 -18.06 -1.73
CA CYS A 314 11.29 -17.92 -0.35
C CYS A 314 10.64 -19.20 0.20
N GLY A 315 10.44 -20.22 -0.63
CA GLY A 315 9.85 -21.51 -0.23
C GLY A 315 8.36 -21.46 0.13
N LYS A 316 7.66 -20.36 -0.20
CA LYS A 316 6.22 -20.15 0.01
C LYS A 316 5.60 -19.51 -1.23
N VAL A 317 4.32 -19.79 -1.48
CA VAL A 317 3.55 -19.11 -2.53
C VAL A 317 3.44 -17.64 -2.17
N LEU A 318 3.78 -16.76 -3.12
CA LEU A 318 3.66 -15.33 -2.96
C LEU A 318 2.40 -14.82 -3.65
N ASN A 319 1.69 -13.91 -2.99
CA ASN A 319 0.46 -13.28 -3.48
C ASN A 319 0.69 -11.85 -3.90
N CYS A 320 1.58 -11.14 -3.22
CA CYS A 320 1.84 -9.73 -3.44
C CYS A 320 3.32 -9.40 -3.25
N ILE A 321 3.75 -8.36 -3.95
CA ILE A 321 5.08 -7.76 -3.84
C ILE A 321 4.94 -6.26 -3.98
N ASP A 322 5.82 -5.51 -3.32
CA ASP A 322 5.97 -4.09 -3.54
C ASP A 322 7.40 -3.63 -3.28
N ILE A 323 7.84 -2.63 -4.03
CA ILE A 323 9.23 -2.16 -4.01
C ILE A 323 9.27 -0.73 -3.47
N GLY A 324 10.10 -0.51 -2.45
CA GLY A 324 10.18 0.78 -1.79
C GLY A 324 11.32 0.87 -0.79
N GLY A 325 11.12 1.65 0.26
CA GLY A 325 12.12 1.80 1.33
C GLY A 325 13.26 2.75 1.01
N GLU A 326 14.40 2.58 1.70
CA GLU A 326 15.56 3.48 1.60
C GLU A 326 16.19 3.45 0.19
N GLY A 327 15.90 4.47 -0.61
CA GLY A 327 16.33 4.56 -2.01
C GLY A 327 15.60 3.59 -2.96
N SER A 328 14.35 3.21 -2.66
CA SER A 328 13.48 2.37 -3.50
C SER A 328 14.13 1.05 -3.96
N ALA A 329 14.74 0.34 -3.01
CA ALA A 329 15.45 -0.90 -3.28
C ALA A 329 14.95 -2.08 -2.46
N LEU A 330 14.21 -1.87 -1.37
CA LEU A 330 13.73 -2.98 -0.55
C LEU A 330 12.53 -3.64 -1.21
N ILE A 331 12.53 -4.97 -1.17
CA ILE A 331 11.47 -5.81 -1.70
C ILE A 331 10.62 -6.27 -0.51
N ALA A 332 9.36 -5.87 -0.44
CA ALA A 332 8.40 -6.45 0.50
C ALA A 332 7.55 -7.49 -0.24
N ALA A 333 7.34 -8.67 0.33
CA ALA A 333 6.39 -9.64 -0.22
C ALA A 333 5.60 -10.37 0.87
N GLY A 334 4.36 -10.68 0.51
CA GLY A 334 3.41 -11.45 1.30
C GLY A 334 2.90 -12.65 0.50
N GLY A 335 2.45 -13.69 1.20
CA GLY A 335 2.13 -14.97 0.58
C GLY A 335 1.05 -15.76 1.30
N SER A 336 1.08 -17.08 1.08
CA SER A 336 0.17 -18.06 1.69
C SER A 336 0.47 -18.37 3.17
N ASP A 337 1.22 -17.49 3.84
CA ASP A 337 1.52 -17.57 5.26
C ASP A 337 1.43 -16.17 5.90
N PRO A 338 1.28 -16.07 7.23
CA PRO A 338 1.02 -14.81 7.92
C PRO A 338 2.27 -13.94 8.11
N ILE A 339 3.26 -14.11 7.23
CA ILE A 339 4.59 -13.56 7.41
C ILE A 339 4.91 -12.60 6.28
N LEU A 340 5.04 -11.31 6.63
CA LEU A 340 5.52 -10.28 5.72
C LEU A 340 7.04 -10.30 5.73
N ARG A 341 7.63 -10.44 4.55
CA ARG A 341 9.09 -10.58 4.38
C ARG A 341 9.65 -9.40 3.62
N ILE A 342 10.84 -8.95 4.04
CA ILE A 342 11.55 -7.88 3.37
C ILE A 342 12.97 -8.32 3.01
N TRP A 343 13.33 -8.18 1.75
CA TRP A 343 14.67 -8.46 1.24
C TRP A 343 15.37 -7.18 0.80
N ASP A 344 16.69 -7.17 0.97
CA ASP A 344 17.57 -6.14 0.43
C ASP A 344 18.34 -6.74 -0.76
N PRO A 345 18.04 -6.36 -2.01
CA PRO A 345 18.72 -6.89 -3.18
C PRO A 345 20.19 -6.45 -3.27
N ARG A 346 20.62 -5.47 -2.45
CA ARG A 346 22.02 -5.01 -2.39
C ARG A 346 22.92 -5.94 -1.57
N LYS A 347 22.33 -6.90 -0.85
CA LYS A 347 23.05 -7.96 -0.10
C LYS A 347 22.87 -9.31 -0.79
N PRO A 348 23.48 -9.51 -1.98
CA PRO A 348 23.31 -10.74 -2.73
C PRO A 348 23.89 -11.94 -1.95
N GLY A 349 23.25 -13.09 -2.08
CA GLY A 349 23.74 -14.37 -1.55
C GLY A 349 23.02 -14.91 -0.32
N THR A 350 22.06 -14.18 0.25
CA THR A 350 21.21 -14.69 1.33
C THR A 350 19.75 -14.75 0.84
N SER A 351 19.16 -15.94 0.78
CA SER A 351 17.72 -16.10 0.50
C SER A 351 16.83 -15.71 1.69
N ALA A 352 17.44 -15.59 2.87
CA ALA A 352 16.76 -15.15 4.08
C ALA A 352 16.39 -13.66 4.01
N PRO A 353 15.19 -13.30 4.47
CA PRO A 353 14.76 -11.90 4.54
C PRO A 353 15.55 -11.15 5.63
N VAL A 354 15.74 -9.84 5.42
CA VAL A 354 16.35 -8.93 6.39
C VAL A 354 15.38 -8.62 7.53
N PHE A 355 14.10 -8.44 7.20
CA PHE A 355 13.03 -8.26 8.18
C PHE A 355 11.90 -9.26 7.95
N GLN A 356 11.32 -9.70 9.05
CA GLN A 356 10.20 -10.63 9.06
C GLN A 356 9.18 -10.17 10.09
N PHE A 357 7.94 -9.95 9.67
CA PHE A 357 6.84 -9.55 10.54
C PHE A 357 5.77 -10.64 10.56
N SER A 358 5.40 -11.10 11.75
CA SER A 358 4.51 -12.25 11.95
C SER A 358 3.30 -11.94 12.84
N SER A 359 2.69 -10.76 12.68
CA SER A 359 1.51 -10.37 13.47
C SER A 359 0.18 -10.75 12.84
N HIS A 360 0.13 -11.00 11.52
CA HIS A 360 -1.08 -11.49 10.86
C HIS A 360 -1.41 -12.92 11.33
N SER A 361 -2.66 -13.34 11.16
CA SER A 361 -3.09 -14.70 11.49
C SER A 361 -3.45 -15.55 10.27
N SER A 362 -3.48 -14.95 9.08
CA SER A 362 -3.86 -15.60 7.81
C SER A 362 -2.96 -15.13 6.67
N TRP A 363 -3.29 -15.52 5.43
CA TRP A 363 -2.52 -15.17 4.23
C TRP A 363 -2.50 -13.67 3.98
N ILE A 364 -1.34 -13.17 3.58
CA ILE A 364 -1.18 -11.77 3.18
C ILE A 364 -1.64 -11.65 1.73
N SER A 365 -2.52 -10.69 1.48
CA SER A 365 -3.18 -10.47 0.20
C SER A 365 -2.55 -9.33 -0.61
N ALA A 366 -2.17 -8.24 0.06
CA ALA A 366 -1.45 -7.12 -0.55
C ALA A 366 -0.42 -6.53 0.44
N CYS A 367 0.59 -5.89 -0.11
CA CYS A 367 1.54 -5.07 0.64
C CYS A 367 1.89 -3.82 -0.18
N LYS A 368 2.01 -2.67 0.48
CA LYS A 368 2.27 -1.38 -0.18
C LYS A 368 3.14 -0.44 0.64
N TRP A 369 4.27 -0.03 0.07
CA TRP A 369 5.14 0.99 0.65
C TRP A 369 4.53 2.37 0.54
N LEU A 370 4.81 3.21 1.53
CA LEU A 370 4.44 4.62 1.42
C LEU A 370 5.49 5.38 0.58
N ASN A 371 5.07 5.96 -0.54
CA ASN A 371 5.99 6.68 -1.45
C ASN A 371 6.79 7.82 -0.80
N ARG A 372 6.26 8.46 0.27
CA ARG A 372 6.92 9.57 0.96
C ARG A 372 7.88 9.14 2.07
N SER A 373 7.85 7.87 2.49
CA SER A 373 8.63 7.39 3.63
C SER A 373 9.36 6.08 3.34
N SER A 374 10.62 6.01 3.72
CA SER A 374 11.45 4.81 3.53
C SER A 374 11.24 3.72 4.58
N PHE A 375 10.37 3.95 5.59
CA PHE A 375 10.22 3.03 6.71
C PHE A 375 8.80 2.47 6.86
N HIS A 376 7.80 3.12 6.26
CA HIS A 376 6.40 2.77 6.45
C HIS A 376 5.89 1.85 5.35
N LEU A 377 5.24 0.78 5.76
CA LEU A 377 4.71 -0.27 4.89
C LEU A 377 3.31 -0.67 5.36
N LEU A 378 2.42 -0.94 4.42
CA LEU A 378 1.08 -1.46 4.65
C LEU A 378 1.04 -2.95 4.28
N SER A 379 0.27 -3.74 5.01
CA SER A 379 -0.15 -5.07 4.55
C SER A 379 -1.61 -5.35 4.84
N SER A 380 -2.28 -6.05 3.94
CA SER A 380 -3.63 -6.58 4.13
C SER A 380 -3.62 -8.09 4.17
N SER A 381 -4.57 -8.67 4.88
CA SER A 381 -4.62 -10.11 5.10
C SER A 381 -6.04 -10.67 5.06
N TYR A 382 -6.12 -11.98 4.84
CA TYR A 382 -7.35 -12.76 4.91
C TYR A 382 -7.87 -12.93 6.35
N ASP A 383 -7.21 -12.36 7.34
CA ASP A 383 -7.69 -12.26 8.72
C ASP A 383 -8.66 -11.09 8.96
N GLY A 384 -8.95 -10.30 7.92
CA GLY A 384 -9.84 -9.13 8.00
C GLY A 384 -9.12 -7.84 8.37
N LYS A 385 -7.80 -7.88 8.58
CA LYS A 385 -7.04 -6.75 9.12
C LYS A 385 -6.10 -6.16 8.09
N VAL A 386 -5.96 -4.84 8.18
CA VAL A 386 -4.89 -4.09 7.53
C VAL A 386 -3.93 -3.61 8.61
N MET A 387 -2.64 -3.89 8.46
CA MET A 387 -1.61 -3.53 9.43
C MET A 387 -0.64 -2.51 8.84
N LEU A 388 -0.33 -1.50 9.65
CA LEU A 388 0.69 -0.52 9.35
C LEU A 388 1.99 -0.88 10.06
N TRP A 389 3.09 -0.87 9.33
CA TRP A 389 4.41 -1.29 9.79
C TRP A 389 5.40 -0.15 9.73
N ASP A 390 6.39 -0.24 10.63
CA ASP A 390 7.61 0.55 10.61
C ASP A 390 8.79 -0.43 10.73
N LEU A 391 9.76 -0.33 9.83
CA LEU A 391 10.96 -1.18 9.83
C LEU A 391 11.78 -1.09 11.12
N ARG A 392 11.63 -0.01 11.88
CA ARG A 392 12.30 0.20 13.17
C ARG A 392 11.70 -0.64 14.29
N THR A 393 10.62 -1.38 14.04
CA THR A 393 9.91 -2.21 15.03
C THR A 393 9.52 -3.56 14.49
N ALA A 394 9.55 -4.58 15.34
CA ALA A 394 8.98 -5.90 15.04
C ALA A 394 7.44 -5.96 15.14
N TRP A 395 6.80 -4.92 15.71
CA TRP A 395 5.36 -4.87 15.98
C TRP A 395 4.66 -3.88 15.05
N PRO A 396 3.39 -4.11 14.69
CA PRO A 396 2.64 -3.14 13.88
C PRO A 396 2.42 -1.83 14.66
N LEU A 397 2.44 -0.71 13.94
CA LEU A 397 2.14 0.62 14.47
C LEU A 397 0.64 0.78 14.77
N ALA A 398 -0.18 0.30 13.84
CA ALA A 398 -1.63 0.33 13.92
C ALA A 398 -2.21 -0.92 13.25
N ILE A 399 -3.38 -1.33 13.76
CA ILE A 399 -4.20 -2.40 13.21
C ILE A 399 -5.55 -1.78 12.87
N ILE A 400 -5.92 -1.86 11.60
CA ILE A 400 -7.21 -1.41 11.07
C ILE A 400 -8.07 -2.66 10.93
N ASP A 401 -9.14 -2.72 11.71
CA ASP A 401 -10.04 -3.87 11.84
C ASP A 401 -11.46 -3.45 11.44
N THR A 402 -11.58 -2.93 10.22
CA THR A 402 -12.83 -2.37 9.67
C THR A 402 -13.61 -3.39 8.82
N HIS A 403 -12.92 -4.37 8.24
CA HIS A 403 -13.53 -5.42 7.43
C HIS A 403 -13.99 -6.59 8.31
N LYS A 404 -15.15 -7.16 8.00
CA LYS A 404 -15.69 -8.33 8.73
C LYS A 404 -15.23 -9.67 8.16
N ASP A 405 -14.69 -9.65 6.95
CA ASP A 405 -14.22 -10.81 6.20
C ASP A 405 -12.86 -10.46 5.56
N LYS A 406 -12.33 -11.37 4.73
CA LYS A 406 -11.01 -11.27 4.10
C LYS A 406 -10.81 -9.94 3.38
N VAL A 407 -9.71 -9.26 3.69
CA VAL A 407 -9.24 -8.11 2.92
C VAL A 407 -8.43 -8.64 1.74
N LEU A 408 -8.85 -8.27 0.52
CA LEU A 408 -8.22 -8.72 -0.72
C LEU A 408 -7.18 -7.74 -1.22
N CYS A 409 -7.37 -6.44 -0.96
CA CYS A 409 -6.48 -5.40 -1.42
C CYS A 409 -6.42 -4.24 -0.43
N ALA A 410 -5.28 -3.56 -0.39
CA ALA A 410 -5.12 -2.30 0.30
C ALA A 410 -4.04 -1.45 -0.37
N ASP A 411 -4.20 -0.13 -0.31
CA ASP A 411 -3.23 0.82 -0.84
C ASP A 411 -3.24 2.14 -0.05
N TRP A 412 -2.23 2.96 -0.27
CA TRP A 412 -2.16 4.32 0.24
C TRP A 412 -2.89 5.28 -0.68
N TRP A 413 -3.62 6.22 -0.10
CA TRP A 413 -4.26 7.32 -0.81
C TRP A 413 -3.86 8.66 -0.19
N LYS A 414 -3.56 9.66 -1.02
CA LYS A 414 -3.10 11.03 -0.63
C LYS A 414 -1.85 11.10 0.27
N GLY A 415 -1.30 9.96 0.67
CA GLY A 415 -0.14 9.84 1.56
C GLY A 415 -0.49 9.86 3.05
N ASP A 416 -1.76 10.05 3.41
CA ASP A 416 -2.27 10.14 4.77
C ASP A 416 -3.50 9.25 5.02
N SER A 417 -3.95 8.53 4.00
CA SER A 417 -5.15 7.70 4.04
C SER A 417 -4.81 6.29 3.56
N VAL A 418 -5.45 5.29 4.16
CA VAL A 418 -5.40 3.90 3.72
C VAL A 418 -6.75 3.55 3.14
N VAL A 419 -6.73 2.95 1.95
CA VAL A 419 -7.91 2.43 1.26
C VAL A 419 -7.81 0.91 1.22
N SER A 420 -8.89 0.21 1.54
CA SER A 420 -8.92 -1.24 1.53
C SER A 420 -10.23 -1.80 1.00
N GLY A 421 -10.14 -2.97 0.36
CA GLY A 421 -11.25 -3.67 -0.26
C GLY A 421 -11.23 -5.15 0.08
N GLY A 422 -12.41 -5.75 0.23
CA GLY A 422 -12.54 -7.12 0.69
C GLY A 422 -13.73 -7.88 0.13
N VAL A 423 -13.91 -9.08 0.68
CA VAL A 423 -15.02 -10.01 0.42
C VAL A 423 -16.35 -9.46 0.92
N ASP A 424 -16.32 -8.50 1.85
CA ASP A 424 -17.51 -7.82 2.37
C ASP A 424 -18.14 -6.83 1.38
N ALA A 425 -17.61 -6.71 0.15
CA ALA A 425 -18.08 -5.80 -0.89
C ALA A 425 -18.04 -4.32 -0.47
N LEU A 426 -17.11 -3.98 0.44
CA LEU A 426 -16.91 -2.63 0.93
C LEU A 426 -15.55 -2.09 0.47
N LEU A 427 -15.54 -0.83 0.03
CA LEU A 427 -14.36 0.01 0.02
C LEU A 427 -14.33 0.82 1.32
N GLN A 428 -13.34 0.55 2.17
CA GLN A 428 -13.09 1.24 3.42
C GLN A 428 -12.00 2.31 3.22
N ILE A 429 -12.18 3.48 3.83
CA ILE A 429 -11.20 4.56 3.83
C ILE A 429 -10.90 4.97 5.27
N SER A 430 -9.66 4.76 5.69
CA SER A 430 -9.14 5.19 6.99
C SER A 430 -8.20 6.36 6.78
N SER A 431 -8.63 7.55 7.20
CA SER A 431 -7.97 8.84 6.94
C SER A 431 -7.19 9.37 8.16
N ASP A 432 -6.49 10.49 7.95
CA ASP A 432 -5.78 11.25 8.98
C ASP A 432 -4.64 10.49 9.67
N ILE A 433 -3.94 9.63 8.91
CA ILE A 433 -2.73 8.96 9.36
C ILE A 433 -1.60 9.98 9.32
N CYS A 434 -1.18 10.44 10.49
CA CYS A 434 -0.09 11.41 10.60
C CYS A 434 1.25 10.71 10.37
N ILE A 435 1.75 10.77 9.13
CA ILE A 435 3.08 10.28 8.75
C ILE A 435 3.96 11.48 8.42
N GLN A 436 5.13 11.56 9.07
CA GLN A 436 6.03 12.71 9.00
C GLN A 436 7.36 12.38 8.33
#